data_AF-A0A972WTC9-F1
#
_entry.id   AF-A0A972WTC9-F1
#
_cell.length_a   1.000
_cell.length_b   1.000
_cell.length_c   1.000
_cell.angle_alpha   90.00
_cell.angle_beta   90.00
_cell.angle_gamma   90.00
#
_symmetry.space_group_name_H-M   'P 1'
#
loop_
_entity.id
_entity.type
_entity.pdbx_description
1 polymer ?
#
loop_
_entity_poly.entity_id
_entity_poly.type
_entity_poly.pdbx_seq_one_letter_code
_entity_poly.pdbx_strand_id
1 'polypeptide(L)'
;MTGSALSGIMPHLPALQVVVPLLSAPICFLLRRGLVSWAFATVISWAAFATALLLLQAVLTDGTIRYEIGGWAAPWGIEYVIDATNAIVLVIVAGIGAVVMPYARRSVAAEVPANQHSLYYTAYLLCLAGLLGVSITGDAFNVFVFLEITSLSSYILISAGAGMDRRALTAAYNYLVLGTVGATFFVIGVGLLYMVTGTLNIIDLSARVPALQDNRTIHVAFAFIVVGMGLKLALFPLHTWLPNAYTYAPSTSTAFLAATATKVSVYVLMRFLFVVFAPTYGFMALTLNYVLLPLALIAMVAATIAAIYQYNLKRLLAFSSVAQLGYMVLGIAYGSVQGLTATLLHLFNHALMKGALFLAVGCIMLRVGDVTMLGVRGLGRQMPWTMAAFVVGGLSLIGVPLTVGFISKWYLVTAALSDGRWPIAAVILASSLLAVIYVWKVVEAAYFKEPPAGRVVREAPLSMLVPTWILVLANVGFGINAEFTVDVAQTAAMGLLGIVP
;
A
#
# COMPACT_ATOMS: atom_id res chain seq x y z
N MET A 1 -26.16 -19.59 22.81
CA MET A 1 -25.66 -18.24 23.18
C MET A 1 -24.72 -17.61 22.13
N THR A 2 -24.25 -18.34 21.11
CA THR A 2 -23.32 -17.82 20.09
C THR A 2 -24.00 -17.15 18.89
N GLY A 3 -25.25 -17.49 18.56
CA GLY A 3 -25.97 -16.89 17.42
C GLY A 3 -26.48 -15.45 17.63
N SER A 4 -26.96 -15.12 18.84
CA SER A 4 -27.54 -13.80 19.13
C SER A 4 -26.51 -12.70 19.39
N ALA A 5 -25.32 -13.07 19.86
CA ALA A 5 -24.22 -12.12 20.07
C ALA A 5 -23.58 -11.70 18.74
N LEU A 6 -23.42 -12.66 17.81
CA LEU A 6 -22.90 -12.38 16.48
C LEU A 6 -23.86 -11.51 15.66
N SER A 7 -25.18 -11.76 15.74
CA SER A 7 -26.17 -10.93 15.04
C SER A 7 -26.17 -9.47 15.49
N GLY A 8 -25.85 -9.19 16.75
CA GLY A 8 -25.75 -7.82 17.27
C GLY A 8 -24.47 -7.10 16.85
N ILE A 9 -23.39 -7.83 16.53
CA ILE A 9 -22.08 -7.24 16.19
C ILE A 9 -21.96 -6.95 14.70
N MET A 10 -22.62 -7.74 13.84
CA MET A 10 -22.53 -7.60 12.38
C MET A 10 -22.79 -6.18 11.85
N PRO A 11 -23.80 -5.42 12.34
CA PRO A 11 -24.03 -4.05 11.89
C PRO A 11 -22.89 -3.08 12.25
N HIS A 12 -22.10 -3.39 13.28
CA HIS A 12 -21.04 -2.53 13.79
C HIS A 12 -19.64 -2.88 13.28
N LEU A 13 -19.52 -3.87 12.38
CA LEU A 13 -18.24 -4.23 11.75
C LEU A 13 -17.49 -3.03 11.13
N PRO A 14 -18.14 -2.06 10.45
CA PRO A 14 -17.46 -0.88 9.93
C PRO A 14 -16.71 -0.08 11.01
N ALA A 15 -17.35 0.16 12.15
CA ALA A 15 -16.72 0.87 13.27
C ALA A 15 -15.61 0.02 13.91
N LEU A 16 -15.88 -1.27 14.14
CA LEU A 16 -14.93 -2.18 14.77
C LEU A 16 -13.64 -2.36 13.95
N GLN A 17 -13.71 -2.25 12.61
CA GLN A 17 -12.55 -2.31 11.74
C GLN A 17 -11.45 -1.31 12.13
N VAL A 18 -11.83 -0.13 12.65
CA VAL A 18 -10.90 0.93 13.01
C VAL A 18 -10.71 1.02 14.52
N VAL A 19 -11.82 0.96 15.28
CA VAL A 19 -11.81 1.16 16.73
C VAL A 19 -11.04 0.06 17.45
N VAL A 20 -11.14 -1.19 16.99
CA VAL A 20 -10.45 -2.32 17.65
C VAL A 20 -8.93 -2.15 17.56
N PRO A 21 -8.30 -1.96 16.38
CA PRO A 21 -6.87 -1.65 16.31
C PRO A 21 -6.48 -0.37 17.06
N LEU A 22 -7.29 0.69 16.98
CA LEU A 22 -7.00 1.98 17.59
C LEU A 22 -6.94 1.90 19.12
N LEU A 23 -7.96 1.32 19.76
CA LEU A 23 -8.01 1.15 21.22
C LEU A 23 -7.05 0.05 21.71
N SER A 24 -6.67 -0.87 20.84
CA SER A 24 -5.66 -1.88 21.16
C SER A 24 -4.26 -1.29 21.31
N ALA A 25 -3.95 -0.17 20.65
CA ALA A 25 -2.62 0.44 20.76
C ALA A 25 -2.24 0.85 22.20
N PRO A 26 -3.03 1.66 22.95
CA PRO A 26 -2.69 1.99 24.33
C PRO A 26 -2.69 0.75 25.24
N ILE A 27 -3.57 -0.23 25.00
CA ILE A 27 -3.56 -1.51 25.73
C ILE A 27 -2.22 -2.24 25.49
N CYS A 28 -1.75 -2.28 24.25
CA CYS A 28 -0.48 -2.90 23.86
C CYS A 28 0.71 -2.27 24.60
N PHE A 29 0.70 -0.94 24.77
CA PHE A 29 1.71 -0.22 25.55
C PHE A 29 1.71 -0.64 27.04
N LEU A 30 0.53 -0.81 27.63
CA LEU A 30 0.38 -1.20 29.03
C LEU A 30 0.84 -2.64 29.33
N LEU A 31 0.88 -3.53 28.32
CA LEU A 31 1.33 -4.91 28.48
C LEU A 31 2.83 -5.01 28.84
N ARG A 32 3.64 -4.00 28.50
CA ARG A 32 5.09 -3.83 28.78
C ARG A 32 6.05 -4.93 28.26
N ARG A 33 5.60 -6.17 28.15
CA ARG A 33 6.39 -7.34 27.73
C ARG A 33 6.30 -7.51 26.23
N GLY A 34 7.46 -7.60 25.55
CA GLY A 34 7.53 -7.72 24.09
C GLY A 34 6.75 -8.91 23.51
N LEU A 35 6.86 -10.10 24.12
CA LEU A 35 6.15 -11.30 23.65
C LEU A 35 4.62 -11.19 23.77
N VAL A 36 4.14 -10.64 24.89
CA VAL A 36 2.70 -10.46 25.13
C VAL A 36 2.14 -9.38 24.21
N SER A 37 2.88 -8.29 24.03
CA SER A 37 2.55 -7.20 23.10
C SER A 37 2.46 -7.70 21.66
N TRP A 38 3.41 -8.55 21.24
CA TRP A 38 3.40 -9.22 19.94
C TRP A 38 2.18 -10.12 19.75
N ALA A 39 1.91 -11.00 20.72
CA ALA A 39 0.79 -11.95 20.63
C ALA A 39 -0.54 -11.20 20.54
N PHE A 40 -0.71 -10.16 21.37
CA PHE A 40 -1.87 -9.29 21.34
C PHE A 40 -2.03 -8.59 19.99
N ALA A 41 -0.99 -7.93 19.48
CA ALA A 41 -1.03 -7.28 18.18
C ALA A 41 -1.31 -8.28 17.04
N THR A 42 -0.83 -9.52 17.14
CA THR A 42 -1.11 -10.58 16.17
C THR A 42 -2.60 -10.93 16.14
N VAL A 43 -3.21 -11.14 17.31
CA VAL A 43 -4.65 -11.42 17.41
C VAL A 43 -5.48 -10.28 16.81
N ILE A 44 -5.12 -9.03 17.13
CA ILE A 44 -5.83 -7.86 16.61
C ILE A 44 -5.70 -7.73 15.09
N SER A 45 -4.52 -7.97 14.51
CA SER A 45 -4.35 -7.95 13.04
C SER A 45 -5.19 -9.04 12.34
N TRP A 46 -5.26 -10.25 12.91
CA TRP A 46 -6.10 -11.31 12.36
C TRP A 46 -7.60 -11.02 12.52
N ALA A 47 -8.02 -10.41 13.64
CA ALA A 47 -9.39 -9.95 13.81
C ALA A 47 -9.77 -8.87 12.79
N ALA A 48 -8.89 -7.88 12.57
CA ALA A 48 -9.10 -6.85 11.55
C ALA A 48 -9.16 -7.45 10.13
N PHE A 49 -8.42 -8.52 9.85
CA PHE A 49 -8.50 -9.22 8.56
C PHE A 49 -9.81 -9.98 8.40
N ALA A 50 -10.26 -10.69 9.43
CA ALA A 50 -11.55 -11.35 9.42
C ALA A 50 -12.70 -10.34 9.19
N THR A 51 -12.68 -9.21 9.89
CA THR A 51 -13.65 -8.13 9.69
C THR A 51 -13.59 -7.57 8.27
N ALA A 52 -12.41 -7.34 7.70
CA ALA A 52 -12.28 -6.87 6.32
C ALA A 52 -12.86 -7.86 5.29
N LEU A 53 -12.69 -9.18 5.50
CA LEU A 53 -13.28 -10.21 4.63
C LEU A 53 -14.80 -10.24 4.73
N LEU A 54 -15.35 -10.11 5.95
CA LEU A 54 -16.80 -10.04 6.16
C LEU A 54 -17.40 -8.78 5.52
N LEU A 55 -16.72 -7.65 5.62
CA LEU A 55 -17.13 -6.40 4.97
C LEU A 55 -17.08 -6.52 3.44
N LEU A 56 -16.02 -7.12 2.88
CA LEU A 56 -15.96 -7.39 1.44
C LEU A 56 -17.11 -8.31 1.00
N GLN A 57 -17.37 -9.39 1.74
CA GLN A 57 -18.47 -10.29 1.42
C GLN A 57 -19.82 -9.55 1.44
N ALA A 58 -20.09 -8.78 2.49
CA ALA A 58 -21.34 -8.01 2.61
C ALA A 58 -21.49 -6.98 1.49
N VAL A 59 -20.41 -6.30 1.08
CA VAL A 59 -20.45 -5.37 -0.05
C VAL A 59 -20.77 -6.07 -1.37
N LEU A 60 -20.22 -7.27 -1.59
CA LEU A 60 -20.47 -8.04 -2.81
C LEU A 60 -21.88 -8.65 -2.87
N THR A 61 -22.52 -8.91 -1.71
CA THR A 61 -23.88 -9.47 -1.67
C THR A 61 -24.97 -8.40 -1.56
N ASP A 62 -24.75 -7.39 -0.72
CA ASP A 62 -25.78 -6.45 -0.27
C ASP A 62 -25.56 -5.03 -0.82
N GLY A 63 -24.40 -4.76 -1.43
CA GLY A 63 -24.02 -3.46 -1.97
C GLY A 63 -23.32 -2.54 -0.97
N THR A 64 -23.24 -1.25 -1.31
CA THR A 64 -22.50 -0.25 -0.52
C THR A 64 -23.04 -0.12 0.91
N ILE A 65 -22.18 -0.32 1.90
CA ILE A 65 -22.50 -0.23 3.33
C ILE A 65 -22.29 1.21 3.80
N ARG A 66 -23.26 1.75 4.53
CA ARG A 66 -23.16 3.06 5.19
C ARG A 66 -23.34 2.89 6.70
N TYR A 67 -22.48 3.52 7.47
CA TYR A 67 -22.49 3.45 8.92
C TYR A 67 -22.34 4.83 9.54
N GLU A 68 -23.37 5.27 10.25
CA GLU A 68 -23.42 6.59 10.92
C GLU A 68 -22.75 6.53 12.28
N ILE A 69 -21.67 7.29 12.46
CA ILE A 69 -20.97 7.36 13.74
C ILE A 69 -21.78 8.24 14.70
N GLY A 70 -22.15 7.68 15.84
CA GLY A 70 -22.86 8.40 16.91
C GLY A 70 -24.35 8.67 16.63
N GLY A 71 -24.93 8.06 15.59
CA GLY A 71 -26.36 8.20 15.26
C GLY A 71 -26.73 9.55 14.65
N TRP A 72 -25.75 10.30 14.16
CA TRP A 72 -25.98 11.55 13.44
C TRP A 72 -26.00 11.27 11.93
N ALA A 73 -27.11 11.61 11.28
CA ALA A 73 -27.27 11.43 9.84
C ALA A 73 -26.25 12.26 9.04
N ALA A 74 -25.75 11.70 7.95
CA ALA A 74 -24.96 12.45 6.97
C ALA A 74 -25.82 13.59 6.36
N PRO A 75 -25.24 14.77 6.07
CA PRO A 75 -23.81 15.12 6.11
C PRO A 75 -23.33 15.72 7.45
N TRP A 76 -24.17 15.76 8.49
CA TRP A 76 -23.84 16.43 9.76
C TRP A 76 -22.95 15.58 10.67
N GLY A 77 -23.11 14.25 10.61
CA GLY A 77 -22.26 13.27 11.30
C GLY A 77 -21.15 12.72 10.41
N ILE A 78 -20.13 12.14 11.05
CA ILE A 78 -19.14 11.32 10.33
C ILE A 78 -19.81 10.01 9.93
N GLU A 79 -19.73 9.66 8.64
CA GLU A 79 -20.12 8.34 8.16
C GLU A 79 -18.91 7.55 7.71
N TYR A 80 -19.00 6.24 7.87
CA TYR A 80 -18.14 5.26 7.21
C TYR A 80 -18.92 4.68 6.03
N VAL A 81 -18.31 4.72 4.85
CA VAL A 81 -18.91 4.24 3.60
C VAL A 81 -17.99 3.17 3.05
N ILE A 82 -18.49 1.96 2.87
CA ILE A 82 -17.73 0.83 2.32
C ILE A 82 -18.37 0.39 1.02
N ASP A 83 -17.63 0.52 -0.07
CA ASP A 83 -17.98 0.04 -1.40
C ASP A 83 -16.92 -0.95 -1.90
N ALA A 84 -17.08 -1.46 -3.12
CA ALA A 84 -16.13 -2.44 -3.67
C ALA A 84 -14.70 -1.88 -3.74
N THR A 85 -14.54 -0.58 -3.98
CA THR A 85 -13.22 0.06 -4.13
C THR A 85 -12.43 0.03 -2.83
N ASN A 86 -13.03 0.47 -1.72
CA ASN A 86 -12.30 0.49 -0.46
C ASN A 86 -12.35 -0.85 0.29
N ALA A 87 -13.33 -1.71 0.04
CA ALA A 87 -13.32 -3.09 0.57
C ALA A 87 -12.07 -3.86 0.15
N ILE A 88 -11.65 -3.75 -1.12
CA ILE A 88 -10.38 -4.34 -1.60
C ILE A 88 -9.19 -3.78 -0.81
N VAL A 89 -9.15 -2.46 -0.59
CA VAL A 89 -8.05 -1.81 0.12
C VAL A 89 -8.00 -2.24 1.59
N LEU A 90 -9.16 -2.38 2.25
CA LEU A 90 -9.26 -2.91 3.61
C LEU A 90 -8.71 -4.33 3.71
N VAL A 91 -9.08 -5.20 2.75
CA VAL A 91 -8.56 -6.58 2.68
C VAL A 91 -7.05 -6.61 2.48
N ILE A 92 -6.50 -5.72 1.65
CA ILE A 92 -5.05 -5.61 1.45
C ILE A 92 -4.35 -5.18 2.74
N VAL A 93 -4.81 -4.09 3.36
CA VAL A 93 -4.17 -3.53 4.56
C VAL A 93 -4.24 -4.53 5.71
N ALA A 94 -5.43 -5.09 5.97
CA ALA A 94 -5.64 -6.02 7.06
C ALA A 94 -4.98 -7.38 6.79
N GLY A 95 -5.06 -7.90 5.57
CA GLY A 95 -4.46 -9.18 5.17
C GLY A 95 -2.94 -9.16 5.24
N ILE A 96 -2.30 -8.12 4.69
CA ILE A 96 -0.85 -7.95 4.84
C ILE A 96 -0.50 -7.77 6.32
N GLY A 97 -1.27 -6.99 7.08
CA GLY A 97 -1.09 -6.84 8.52
C GLY A 97 -1.09 -8.19 9.26
N ALA A 98 -2.09 -9.02 8.99
CA ALA A 98 -2.24 -10.35 9.58
C ALA A 98 -1.09 -11.29 9.22
N VAL A 99 -0.66 -11.31 7.96
CA VAL A 99 0.43 -12.17 7.48
C VAL A 99 1.79 -11.72 8.03
N VAL A 100 2.04 -10.41 8.13
CA VAL A 100 3.32 -9.86 8.62
C VAL A 100 3.49 -10.07 10.14
N MET A 101 2.41 -10.16 10.92
CA MET A 101 2.53 -10.25 12.38
C MET A 101 3.21 -11.52 12.92
N PRO A 102 2.91 -12.74 12.44
CA PRO A 102 3.69 -13.93 12.82
C PRO A 102 5.19 -13.81 12.49
N TYR A 103 5.51 -13.16 11.37
CA TYR A 103 6.87 -12.85 10.96
C TYR A 103 7.55 -11.84 11.91
N ALA A 104 6.79 -10.85 12.40
CA ALA A 104 7.29 -9.73 13.18
C ALA A 104 8.05 -10.14 14.44
N ARG A 105 7.70 -11.25 15.10
CA ARG A 105 8.31 -11.65 16.38
C ARG A 105 9.84 -11.72 16.31
N ARG A 106 10.37 -12.42 15.31
CA ARG A 106 11.81 -12.67 15.22
C ARG A 106 12.56 -11.51 14.56
N SER A 107 11.94 -10.85 13.59
CA SER A 107 12.53 -9.65 12.96
C SER A 107 12.63 -8.50 13.96
N VAL A 108 11.56 -8.19 14.71
CA VAL A 108 11.59 -7.13 15.74
C VAL A 108 12.58 -7.47 16.86
N ALA A 109 12.63 -8.72 17.30
CA ALA A 109 13.60 -9.13 18.32
C ALA A 109 15.07 -8.97 17.87
N ALA A 110 15.34 -9.06 16.56
CA ALA A 110 16.68 -8.93 16.00
C ALA A 110 17.05 -7.48 15.61
N GLU A 111 16.07 -6.66 15.23
CA GLU A 111 16.30 -5.34 14.63
C GLU A 111 15.91 -4.16 15.53
N VAL A 112 15.17 -4.40 16.62
CA VAL A 112 14.67 -3.35 17.55
C VAL A 112 15.13 -3.65 18.98
N PRO A 113 15.60 -2.64 19.75
CA PRO A 113 15.99 -2.80 21.14
C PRO A 113 14.88 -3.42 22.00
N ALA A 114 15.23 -4.36 22.90
CA ALA A 114 14.27 -5.12 23.70
C ALA A 114 13.34 -4.26 24.58
N ASN A 115 13.84 -3.13 25.09
CA ASN A 115 13.06 -2.18 25.87
C ASN A 115 12.03 -1.39 25.05
N GLN A 116 12.09 -1.46 23.72
CA GLN A 116 11.20 -0.73 22.81
C GLN A 116 10.19 -1.64 22.10
N HIS A 117 10.19 -2.96 22.35
CA HIS A 117 9.29 -3.89 21.65
C HIS A 117 7.80 -3.55 21.84
N SER A 118 7.37 -3.22 23.06
CA SER A 118 5.97 -2.83 23.32
C SER A 118 5.59 -1.53 22.60
N LEU A 119 6.50 -0.55 22.56
CA LEU A 119 6.31 0.70 21.80
C LEU A 119 6.23 0.45 20.30
N TYR A 120 7.05 -0.47 19.78
CA TYR A 120 7.01 -0.87 18.37
C TYR A 120 5.64 -1.45 18.00
N TYR A 121 5.11 -2.40 18.78
CA TYR A 121 3.80 -3.00 18.50
C TYR A 121 2.64 -2.00 18.71
N THR A 122 2.79 -1.06 19.65
CA THR A 122 1.86 0.06 19.83
C THR A 122 1.80 0.94 18.57
N ALA A 123 2.96 1.37 18.07
CA ALA A 123 3.05 2.15 16.84
C ALA A 123 2.55 1.37 15.62
N TYR A 124 2.82 0.07 15.53
CA TYR A 124 2.27 -0.80 14.50
C TYR A 124 0.73 -0.82 14.52
N LEU A 125 0.10 -0.98 15.68
CA LEU A 125 -1.37 -0.99 15.80
C LEU A 125 -1.99 0.38 15.46
N LEU A 126 -1.35 1.49 15.84
CA LEU A 126 -1.77 2.82 15.41
C LEU A 126 -1.65 2.99 13.88
N CYS A 127 -0.57 2.48 13.29
CA CYS A 127 -0.38 2.52 11.84
C CYS A 127 -1.44 1.69 11.12
N LEU A 128 -1.75 0.49 11.63
CA LEU A 128 -2.81 -0.36 11.10
C LEU A 128 -4.17 0.34 11.21
N ALA A 129 -4.50 0.89 12.39
CA ALA A 129 -5.73 1.63 12.63
C ALA A 129 -5.88 2.84 11.69
N GLY A 130 -4.81 3.62 11.53
CA GLY A 130 -4.79 4.77 10.64
C GLY A 130 -5.03 4.37 9.19
N LEU A 131 -4.34 3.35 8.68
CA LEU A 131 -4.50 2.88 7.29
C LEU A 131 -5.92 2.37 7.01
N LEU A 132 -6.50 1.63 7.97
CA LEU A 132 -7.88 1.17 7.89
C LEU A 132 -8.87 2.34 7.96
N GLY A 133 -8.63 3.31 8.85
CA GLY A 133 -9.44 4.52 9.01
C GLY A 133 -9.48 5.38 7.75
N VAL A 134 -8.32 5.62 7.11
CA VAL A 134 -8.24 6.34 5.83
C VAL A 134 -9.07 5.65 4.75
N SER A 135 -9.08 4.31 4.73
CA SER A 135 -9.75 3.54 3.69
C SER A 135 -11.28 3.60 3.81
N ILE A 136 -11.81 3.63 5.03
CA ILE A 136 -13.25 3.45 5.31
C ILE A 136 -14.04 4.75 5.51
N THR A 137 -13.37 5.85 5.85
CA THR A 137 -14.06 7.10 6.18
C THR A 137 -14.72 7.76 4.96
N GLY A 138 -15.96 8.22 5.14
CA GLY A 138 -16.72 9.00 4.14
C GLY A 138 -16.55 10.52 4.31
N ASP A 139 -15.72 10.97 5.25
CA ASP A 139 -15.46 12.39 5.53
C ASP A 139 -14.02 12.80 5.14
N ALA A 140 -13.90 13.89 4.38
CA ALA A 140 -12.65 14.40 3.82
C ALA A 140 -11.66 14.92 4.88
N PHE A 141 -12.14 15.52 5.97
CA PHE A 141 -11.28 15.95 7.07
C PHE A 141 -10.84 14.75 7.91
N ASN A 142 -11.70 13.77 8.08
CA ASN A 142 -11.35 12.54 8.79
C ASN A 142 -10.33 11.68 8.01
N VAL A 143 -10.30 11.77 6.66
CA VAL A 143 -9.17 11.25 5.86
C VAL A 143 -7.85 11.89 6.33
N PHE A 144 -7.81 13.22 6.52
CA PHE A 144 -6.62 13.91 7.03
C PHE A 144 -6.23 13.42 8.43
N VAL A 145 -7.19 13.29 9.34
CA VAL A 145 -6.94 12.80 10.72
C VAL A 145 -6.29 11.41 10.70
N PHE A 146 -6.84 10.47 9.94
CA PHE A 146 -6.26 9.13 9.84
C PHE A 146 -4.94 9.08 9.07
N LEU A 147 -4.74 9.98 8.09
CA LEU A 147 -3.44 10.15 7.43
C LEU A 147 -2.37 10.58 8.43
N GLU A 148 -2.69 11.46 9.38
CA GLU A 148 -1.75 11.87 10.43
C GLU A 148 -1.47 10.78 11.45
N ILE A 149 -2.49 10.03 11.88
CA ILE A 149 -2.32 8.85 12.74
C ILE A 149 -1.36 7.84 12.08
N THR A 150 -1.58 7.55 10.80
CA THR A 150 -0.73 6.64 10.00
C THR A 150 0.69 7.19 9.85
N SER A 151 0.81 8.49 9.58
CA SER A 151 2.11 9.12 9.27
C SER A 151 3.00 9.14 10.50
N LEU A 152 2.49 9.64 11.64
CA LEU A 152 3.24 9.71 12.89
C LEU A 152 3.68 8.32 13.37
N SER A 153 2.78 7.33 13.29
CA SER A 153 3.13 5.95 13.64
C SER A 153 4.15 5.34 12.67
N SER A 154 4.05 5.61 11.36
CA SER A 154 5.05 5.16 10.37
C SER A 154 6.43 5.73 10.64
N TYR A 155 6.54 7.01 11.04
CA TYR A 155 7.82 7.63 11.37
C TYR A 155 8.48 6.96 12.58
N ILE A 156 7.69 6.56 13.58
CA ILE A 156 8.15 5.78 14.74
C ILE A 156 8.62 4.38 14.28
N LEU A 157 7.85 3.72 13.42
CA LEU A 157 8.20 2.39 12.90
C LEU A 157 9.50 2.38 12.10
N ILE A 158 9.81 3.48 11.39
CA ILE A 158 11.06 3.65 10.64
C ILE A 158 12.21 3.99 11.59
N SER A 159 12.02 4.94 12.51
CA SER A 159 13.05 5.37 13.46
C SER A 159 13.47 4.25 14.43
N ALA A 160 12.60 3.27 14.69
CA ALA A 160 12.92 2.06 15.44
C ALA A 160 14.13 1.27 14.86
N GLY A 161 14.46 1.46 13.58
CA GLY A 161 15.65 0.89 12.94
C GLY A 161 16.98 1.53 13.37
N ALA A 162 16.95 2.60 14.17
CA ALA A 162 18.14 3.36 14.57
C ALA A 162 19.19 2.55 15.35
N GLY A 163 18.76 1.45 15.98
CA GLY A 163 19.67 0.50 16.64
C GLY A 163 20.57 -0.27 15.66
N MET A 164 20.08 -0.52 14.43
CA MET A 164 20.84 -1.19 13.37
C MET A 164 21.61 -0.20 12.50
N ASP A 165 20.99 0.93 12.16
CA ASP A 165 21.60 1.99 11.35
C ASP A 165 21.04 3.36 11.75
N ARG A 166 21.91 4.26 12.23
CA ARG A 166 21.50 5.61 12.66
C ARG A 166 20.86 6.44 11.55
N ARG A 167 21.12 6.12 10.28
CA ARG A 167 20.46 6.78 9.13
C ARG A 167 18.94 6.57 9.12
N ALA A 168 18.41 5.59 9.87
CA ALA A 168 16.98 5.43 10.10
C ALA A 168 16.34 6.70 10.71
N LEU A 169 17.05 7.42 11.59
CA LEU A 169 16.56 8.67 12.18
C LEU A 169 16.44 9.77 11.13
N THR A 170 17.47 9.94 10.29
CA THR A 170 17.45 10.92 9.19
C THR A 170 16.39 10.55 8.15
N ALA A 171 16.21 9.26 7.85
CA ALA A 171 15.18 8.80 6.94
C ALA A 171 13.77 9.06 7.48
N ALA A 172 13.54 8.78 8.78
CA ALA A 172 12.28 9.11 9.44
C ALA A 172 12.03 10.62 9.47
N TYR A 173 13.05 11.45 9.73
CA TYR A 173 12.94 12.90 9.70
C TYR A 173 12.60 13.44 8.31
N ASN A 174 13.31 12.99 7.27
CA ASN A 174 13.02 13.41 5.90
C ASN A 174 11.61 12.99 5.47
N TYR A 175 11.16 11.82 5.90
CA TYR A 175 9.79 11.39 5.67
C TYR A 175 8.78 12.21 6.48
N LEU A 176 9.07 12.55 7.74
CA LEU A 176 8.26 13.45 8.55
C LEU A 176 8.06 14.79 7.83
N VAL A 177 9.15 15.43 7.38
CA VAL A 177 9.07 16.74 6.70
C VAL A 177 8.22 16.66 5.43
N LEU A 178 8.55 15.74 4.51
CA LEU A 178 7.81 15.62 3.24
C LEU A 178 6.37 15.13 3.44
N GLY A 179 6.16 14.26 4.42
CA GLY A 179 4.85 13.73 4.76
C GLY A 179 3.95 14.78 5.43
N THR A 180 4.50 15.66 6.27
CA THR A 180 3.78 16.82 6.82
C THR A 180 3.45 17.82 5.72
N VAL A 181 4.38 18.13 4.80
CA VAL A 181 4.08 19.00 3.65
C VAL A 181 2.92 18.43 2.82
N GLY A 182 2.94 17.12 2.53
CA GLY A 182 1.85 16.45 1.80
C GLY A 182 0.51 16.52 2.52
N ALA A 183 0.50 16.31 3.84
CA ALA A 183 -0.72 16.42 4.65
C ALA A 183 -1.26 17.85 4.74
N THR A 184 -0.37 18.83 4.86
CA THR A 184 -0.71 20.26 4.85
C THR A 184 -1.35 20.66 3.52
N PHE A 185 -0.80 20.20 2.40
CA PHE A 185 -1.43 20.45 1.10
C PHE A 185 -2.81 19.80 1.01
N PHE A 186 -2.95 18.55 1.45
CA PHE A 186 -4.25 17.89 1.47
C PHE A 186 -5.29 18.67 2.31
N VAL A 187 -4.95 19.07 3.55
CA VAL A 187 -5.90 19.78 4.43
C VAL A 187 -6.20 21.20 3.94
N ILE A 188 -5.26 21.89 3.29
CA ILE A 188 -5.52 23.16 2.61
C ILE A 188 -6.55 22.95 1.51
N GLY A 189 -6.38 21.92 0.68
CA GLY A 189 -7.35 21.60 -0.37
C GLY A 189 -8.73 21.27 0.18
N VAL A 190 -8.82 20.46 1.24
CA VAL A 190 -10.09 20.17 1.93
C VAL A 190 -10.71 21.44 2.52
N GLY A 191 -9.91 22.32 3.15
CA GLY A 191 -10.37 23.59 3.69
C GLY A 191 -10.93 24.54 2.62
N LEU A 192 -10.31 24.57 1.44
CA LEU A 192 -10.81 25.34 0.30
C LEU A 192 -12.11 24.76 -0.28
N LEU A 193 -12.25 23.43 -0.33
CA LEU A 193 -13.53 22.80 -0.68
C LEU A 193 -14.62 23.18 0.33
N TYR A 194 -14.32 23.10 1.62
CA TYR A 194 -15.26 23.48 2.68
C TYR A 194 -15.69 24.95 2.57
N MET A 195 -14.75 25.85 2.25
CA MET A 195 -15.04 27.29 2.10
C MET A 195 -16.13 27.57 1.05
N VAL A 196 -16.20 26.80 -0.03
CA VAL A 196 -17.14 27.04 -1.13
C VAL A 196 -18.36 26.12 -1.13
N THR A 197 -18.25 24.92 -0.53
CA THR A 197 -19.34 23.93 -0.51
C THR A 197 -20.08 23.89 0.83
N GLY A 198 -19.45 24.31 1.93
CA GLY A 198 -19.97 24.24 3.30
C GLY A 198 -20.08 22.83 3.88
N THR A 199 -19.43 21.83 3.27
CA THR A 199 -19.52 20.42 3.69
C THR A 199 -18.16 19.71 3.62
N LEU A 200 -18.00 18.64 4.41
CA LEU A 200 -16.80 17.80 4.47
C LEU A 200 -17.09 16.34 4.12
N ASN A 201 -18.37 15.97 4.07
CA ASN A 201 -18.80 14.64 3.64
C ASN A 201 -18.49 14.46 2.14
N ILE A 202 -17.82 13.37 1.78
CA ILE A 202 -17.34 13.13 0.41
C ILE A 202 -18.49 13.00 -0.60
N ILE A 203 -19.61 12.39 -0.21
CA ILE A 203 -20.77 12.24 -1.10
C ILE A 203 -21.49 13.58 -1.27
N ASP A 204 -21.68 14.35 -0.20
CA ASP A 204 -22.27 15.69 -0.30
C ASP A 204 -21.35 16.65 -1.07
N LEU A 205 -20.02 16.53 -0.93
CA LEU A 205 -19.05 17.22 -1.78
C LEU A 205 -19.27 16.87 -3.26
N SER A 206 -19.41 15.59 -3.60
CA SER A 206 -19.64 15.16 -4.99
C SER A 206 -20.92 15.73 -5.60
N ALA A 207 -21.94 16.00 -4.77
CA ALA A 207 -23.20 16.60 -5.22
C ALA A 207 -23.10 18.12 -5.42
N ARG A 208 -22.26 18.82 -4.64
CA ARG A 208 -22.16 20.29 -4.66
C ARG A 208 -21.10 20.84 -5.61
N VAL A 209 -19.99 20.13 -5.78
CA VAL A 209 -18.87 20.55 -6.65
C VAL A 209 -19.29 20.80 -8.12
N PRO A 210 -20.20 20.02 -8.75
CA PRO A 210 -20.56 20.21 -10.15
C PRO A 210 -21.08 21.63 -10.47
N ALA A 211 -21.90 22.20 -9.58
CA ALA A 211 -22.44 23.55 -9.75
C ALA A 211 -21.38 24.66 -9.62
N LEU A 212 -20.19 24.31 -9.13
CA LEU A 212 -19.09 25.23 -8.85
C LEU A 212 -17.83 24.90 -9.68
N GLN A 213 -17.94 24.06 -10.72
CA GLN A 213 -16.80 23.56 -11.48
C GLN A 213 -15.88 24.65 -12.09
N ASP A 214 -16.43 25.84 -12.38
CA ASP A 214 -15.68 26.97 -12.92
C ASP A 214 -15.06 27.88 -11.83
N ASN A 215 -15.31 27.59 -10.56
CA ASN A 215 -14.77 28.34 -9.45
C ASN A 215 -13.26 28.07 -9.30
N ARG A 216 -12.46 29.14 -9.38
CA ARG A 216 -10.99 29.07 -9.24
C ARG A 216 -10.56 28.44 -7.93
N THR A 217 -11.33 28.61 -6.85
CA THR A 217 -11.05 27.98 -5.56
C THR A 217 -11.09 26.45 -5.65
N ILE A 218 -12.00 25.88 -6.43
CA ILE A 218 -12.08 24.42 -6.65
C ILE A 218 -10.86 23.93 -7.43
N HIS A 219 -10.39 24.68 -8.44
CA HIS A 219 -9.18 24.30 -9.18
C HIS A 219 -7.94 24.32 -8.28
N VAL A 220 -7.83 25.32 -7.41
CA VAL A 220 -6.74 25.41 -6.43
C VAL A 220 -6.84 24.29 -5.40
N ALA A 221 -8.04 24.01 -4.87
CA ALA A 221 -8.29 22.91 -3.95
C ALA A 221 -7.89 21.55 -4.54
N PHE A 222 -8.31 21.32 -5.79
CA PHE A 222 -7.94 20.15 -6.57
C PHE A 222 -6.42 20.01 -6.70
N ALA A 223 -5.71 21.07 -7.11
CA ALA A 223 -4.27 21.04 -7.26
C ALA A 223 -3.56 20.69 -5.93
N PHE A 224 -3.99 21.29 -4.82
CA PHE A 224 -3.46 20.99 -3.49
C PHE A 224 -3.70 19.52 -3.08
N ILE A 225 -4.89 18.97 -3.35
CA ILE A 225 -5.19 17.56 -3.07
C ILE A 225 -4.33 16.64 -3.94
N VAL A 226 -4.20 16.90 -5.24
CA VAL A 226 -3.39 16.08 -6.16
C VAL A 226 -1.92 16.09 -5.75
N VAL A 227 -1.34 17.25 -5.43
CA VAL A 227 0.07 17.35 -5.01
C VAL A 227 0.27 16.74 -3.61
N GLY A 228 -0.65 17.01 -2.67
CA GLY A 228 -0.59 16.46 -1.31
C GLY A 228 -0.64 14.93 -1.30
N MET A 229 -1.57 14.35 -2.06
CA MET A 229 -1.65 12.90 -2.23
C MET A 229 -0.50 12.34 -3.08
N GLY A 230 -0.01 13.10 -4.07
CA GLY A 230 1.19 12.77 -4.85
C GLY A 230 2.43 12.60 -3.97
N LEU A 231 2.61 13.46 -2.95
CA LEU A 231 3.66 13.31 -1.93
C LEU A 231 3.46 12.05 -1.09
N LYS A 232 2.24 11.80 -0.59
CA LYS A 232 1.92 10.64 0.25
C LYS A 232 2.08 9.31 -0.48
N LEU A 233 1.70 9.23 -1.75
CA LEU A 233 1.84 8.02 -2.57
C LEU A 233 3.24 7.87 -3.19
N ALA A 234 4.12 8.87 -3.05
CA ALA A 234 5.46 8.92 -3.64
C ALA A 234 5.45 8.90 -5.18
N LEU A 235 4.62 9.75 -5.80
CA LEU A 235 4.63 9.98 -7.25
C LEU A 235 5.97 10.60 -7.67
N PHE A 236 6.51 10.24 -8.82
CA PHE A 236 7.67 10.95 -9.37
C PHE A 236 7.31 12.42 -9.70
N PRO A 237 8.13 13.44 -9.37
CA PRO A 237 9.44 13.41 -8.68
C PRO A 237 9.38 13.53 -7.14
N LEU A 238 8.19 13.52 -6.55
CA LEU A 238 7.88 13.66 -5.12
C LEU A 238 8.23 12.44 -4.24
N HIS A 239 8.94 11.45 -4.80
CA HIS A 239 9.17 10.12 -4.21
C HIS A 239 10.40 10.02 -3.29
N THR A 240 11.17 11.10 -3.13
CA THR A 240 12.53 11.08 -2.57
C THR A 240 12.62 10.57 -1.12
N TRP A 241 11.55 10.68 -0.35
CA TRP A 241 11.47 10.14 1.01
C TRP A 241 11.47 8.61 1.05
N LEU A 242 10.86 7.95 0.06
CA LEU A 242 10.50 6.53 0.10
C LEU A 242 11.72 5.60 0.05
N PRO A 243 12.72 5.76 -0.85
CA PRO A 243 13.87 4.85 -0.91
C PRO A 243 14.64 4.73 0.41
N ASN A 244 14.89 5.86 1.07
CA ASN A 244 15.61 5.86 2.36
C ASN A 244 14.75 5.27 3.48
N ALA A 245 13.46 5.66 3.55
CA ALA A 245 12.54 5.14 4.56
C ALA A 245 12.48 3.61 4.55
N TYR A 246 12.38 3.00 3.37
CA TYR A 246 12.29 1.54 3.25
C TYR A 246 13.63 0.83 3.47
N THR A 247 14.74 1.49 3.13
CA THR A 247 16.09 0.92 3.27
C THR A 247 16.48 0.72 4.73
N TYR A 248 16.23 1.73 5.57
CA TYR A 248 16.75 1.77 6.93
C TYR A 248 15.75 1.33 8.01
N ALA A 249 14.47 1.15 7.64
CA ALA A 249 13.47 0.65 8.57
C ALA A 249 13.70 -0.85 8.90
N PRO A 250 13.25 -1.30 10.09
CA PRO A 250 13.18 -2.72 10.42
C PRO A 250 12.43 -3.49 9.34
N SER A 251 12.86 -4.72 9.06
CA SER A 251 12.36 -5.49 7.91
C SER A 251 10.85 -5.75 7.97
N THR A 252 10.32 -5.95 9.18
CA THR A 252 8.86 -6.03 9.42
C THR A 252 8.14 -4.74 9.04
N SER A 253 8.66 -3.58 9.46
CA SER A 253 8.10 -2.27 9.13
C SER A 253 8.11 -2.03 7.62
N THR A 254 9.23 -2.32 6.95
CA THR A 254 9.34 -2.16 5.50
C THR A 254 8.35 -3.06 4.76
N ALA A 255 8.23 -4.34 5.15
CA ALA A 255 7.30 -5.26 4.50
C ALA A 255 5.84 -4.80 4.63
N PHE A 256 5.43 -4.35 5.82
CA PHE A 256 4.09 -3.81 6.04
C PHE A 256 3.87 -2.52 5.24
N LEU A 257 4.69 -1.48 5.46
CA LEU A 257 4.51 -0.16 4.84
C LEU A 257 4.63 -0.19 3.31
N ALA A 258 5.58 -0.96 2.77
CA ALA A 258 5.78 -1.07 1.33
C ALA A 258 4.63 -1.77 0.63
N ALA A 259 3.91 -2.67 1.31
CA ALA A 259 2.76 -3.37 0.75
C ALA A 259 1.44 -2.61 0.96
N THR A 260 1.33 -1.72 1.96
CA THR A 260 0.04 -1.09 2.33
C THR A 260 -0.02 0.43 2.14
N ALA A 261 0.90 1.20 2.72
CA ALA A 261 0.73 2.64 2.92
C ALA A 261 0.52 3.45 1.62
N THR A 262 1.31 3.14 0.59
CA THR A 262 1.17 3.82 -0.71
C THR A 262 -0.11 3.41 -1.44
N LYS A 263 -0.67 2.24 -1.17
CA LYS A 263 -1.91 1.75 -1.81
C LYS A 263 -3.12 2.50 -1.26
N VAL A 264 -3.13 2.73 0.05
CA VAL A 264 -4.13 3.60 0.70
C VAL A 264 -4.06 5.02 0.13
N SER A 265 -2.86 5.54 -0.13
CA SER A 265 -2.70 6.87 -0.74
C SER A 265 -3.19 6.91 -2.20
N VAL A 266 -2.94 5.85 -2.99
CA VAL A 266 -3.49 5.70 -4.35
C VAL A 266 -5.02 5.63 -4.31
N TYR A 267 -5.59 4.89 -3.36
CA TYR A 267 -7.04 4.85 -3.12
C TYR A 267 -7.64 6.23 -2.86
N VAL A 268 -7.08 6.99 -1.91
CA VAL A 268 -7.57 8.34 -1.61
C VAL A 268 -7.49 9.24 -2.84
N LEU A 269 -6.39 9.18 -3.60
CA LEU A 269 -6.28 9.93 -4.84
C LEU A 269 -7.40 9.55 -5.83
N MET A 270 -7.65 8.25 -6.07
CA MET A 270 -8.75 7.81 -6.94
C MET A 270 -10.11 8.30 -6.43
N ARG A 271 -10.37 8.20 -5.12
CA ARG A 271 -11.64 8.64 -4.53
C ARG A 271 -11.90 10.12 -4.80
N PHE A 272 -10.91 10.98 -4.57
CA PHE A 272 -11.07 12.41 -4.83
C PHE A 272 -11.18 12.70 -6.34
N LEU A 273 -10.34 12.10 -7.17
CA LEU A 273 -10.35 12.36 -8.62
C LEU A 273 -11.69 11.96 -9.26
N PHE A 274 -12.23 10.79 -8.92
CA PHE A 274 -13.37 10.23 -9.64
C PHE A 274 -14.72 10.46 -8.96
N VAL A 275 -14.77 10.56 -7.62
CA VAL A 275 -16.01 10.81 -6.89
C VAL A 275 -16.24 12.29 -6.61
N VAL A 276 -15.26 13.01 -6.06
CA VAL A 276 -15.44 14.43 -5.70
C VAL A 276 -15.36 15.34 -6.93
N PHE A 277 -14.34 15.13 -7.77
CA PHE A 277 -14.03 16.03 -8.87
C PHE A 277 -14.48 15.56 -10.25
N ALA A 278 -15.03 14.36 -10.42
CA ALA A 278 -15.58 13.80 -11.66
C ALA A 278 -14.74 13.95 -12.98
N PRO A 279 -14.65 12.91 -13.83
CA PRO A 279 -13.93 12.99 -15.13
C PRO A 279 -14.41 14.09 -16.08
N THR A 280 -15.65 14.55 -15.95
CA THR A 280 -16.31 15.48 -16.88
C THR A 280 -15.76 16.90 -16.81
N TYR A 281 -15.01 17.27 -15.76
CA TYR A 281 -14.50 18.64 -15.63
C TYR A 281 -13.27 18.86 -16.51
N GLY A 282 -13.20 20.00 -17.19
CA GLY A 282 -12.11 20.31 -18.14
C GLY A 282 -10.71 20.23 -17.52
N PHE A 283 -10.54 20.69 -16.27
CA PHE A 283 -9.25 20.63 -15.57
C PHE A 283 -8.84 19.20 -15.18
N MET A 284 -9.81 18.30 -15.01
CA MET A 284 -9.53 16.88 -14.72
C MET A 284 -8.86 16.24 -15.94
N ALA A 285 -9.48 16.36 -17.12
CA ALA A 285 -8.93 15.82 -18.36
C ALA A 285 -7.51 16.35 -18.65
N LEU A 286 -7.27 17.65 -18.38
CA LEU A 286 -5.94 18.24 -18.50
C LEU A 286 -4.93 17.60 -17.53
N THR A 287 -5.33 17.40 -16.27
CA THR A 287 -4.45 16.84 -15.24
C THR A 287 -4.12 15.38 -15.52
N LEU A 288 -5.10 14.57 -15.93
CA LEU A 288 -4.88 13.17 -16.28
C LEU A 288 -3.89 13.06 -17.46
N ASN A 289 -4.13 13.80 -18.56
CA ASN A 289 -3.35 13.65 -19.79
C ASN A 289 -1.99 14.37 -19.77
N TYR A 290 -1.89 15.54 -19.14
CA TYR A 290 -0.69 16.39 -19.21
C TYR A 290 0.13 16.41 -17.91
N VAL A 291 -0.39 15.89 -16.80
CA VAL A 291 0.34 15.82 -15.52
C VAL A 291 0.56 14.36 -15.10
N LEU A 292 -0.51 13.62 -14.83
CA LEU A 292 -0.37 12.27 -14.28
C LEU A 292 0.21 11.28 -15.28
N LEU A 293 -0.24 11.31 -16.54
CA LEU A 293 0.26 10.39 -17.57
C LEU A 293 1.76 10.55 -17.83
N PRO A 294 2.32 11.75 -18.11
CA PRO A 294 3.75 11.89 -18.31
C PRO A 294 4.57 11.52 -17.07
N LEU A 295 4.12 11.93 -15.87
CA LEU A 295 4.81 11.59 -14.61
C LEU A 295 4.80 10.08 -14.34
N ALA A 296 3.71 9.39 -14.67
CA ALA A 296 3.62 7.94 -14.58
C ALA A 296 4.64 7.24 -15.49
N LEU A 297 4.72 7.65 -16.77
CA LEU A 297 5.68 7.09 -17.73
C LEU A 297 7.13 7.33 -17.29
N ILE A 298 7.43 8.55 -16.81
CA ILE A 298 8.76 8.87 -16.29
C ILE A 298 9.06 8.04 -15.04
N ALA A 299 8.11 7.89 -14.11
CA ALA A 299 8.28 7.06 -12.92
C ALA A 299 8.62 5.61 -13.28
N MET A 300 7.88 5.03 -14.22
CA MET A 300 8.09 3.64 -14.68
C MET A 300 9.50 3.41 -15.23
N VAL A 301 10.03 4.35 -16.00
CA VAL A 301 11.35 4.21 -16.63
C VAL A 301 12.47 4.66 -15.69
N ALA A 302 12.42 5.90 -15.18
CA ALA A 302 13.49 6.49 -14.39
C ALA A 302 13.71 5.76 -13.06
N ALA A 303 12.64 5.35 -12.36
CA ALA A 303 12.79 4.61 -11.11
C ALA A 303 13.27 3.17 -11.35
N THR A 304 12.92 2.56 -12.47
CA THR A 304 13.45 1.25 -12.88
C THR A 304 14.95 1.33 -13.17
N ILE A 305 15.39 2.35 -13.91
CA ILE A 305 16.82 2.61 -14.15
C ILE A 305 17.54 2.85 -12.81
N ALA A 306 16.98 3.69 -11.94
CA ALA A 306 17.54 3.92 -10.62
C ALA A 306 17.68 2.62 -9.80
N ALA A 307 16.70 1.70 -9.89
CA ALA A 307 16.73 0.40 -9.23
C ALA A 307 17.89 -0.50 -9.73
N ILE A 308 18.18 -0.49 -11.05
CA ILE A 308 19.29 -1.27 -11.66
C ILE A 308 20.64 -0.91 -11.03
N TYR A 309 20.87 0.38 -10.80
CA TYR A 309 22.13 0.86 -10.21
C TYR A 309 22.21 0.70 -8.69
N GLN A 310 21.16 0.22 -8.01
CA GLN A 310 21.24 -0.03 -6.58
C GLN A 310 22.03 -1.30 -6.25
N TYR A 311 22.80 -1.22 -5.16
CA TYR A 311 23.57 -2.33 -4.60
C TYR A 311 22.96 -2.92 -3.33
N ASN A 312 22.08 -2.19 -2.66
CA ASN A 312 21.33 -2.66 -1.48
C ASN A 312 19.95 -3.16 -1.92
N LEU A 313 19.57 -4.38 -1.52
CA LEU A 313 18.32 -5.01 -1.94
C LEU A 313 17.08 -4.26 -1.44
N LYS A 314 17.05 -3.77 -0.19
CA LYS A 314 15.91 -2.96 0.30
C LYS A 314 15.75 -1.69 -0.53
N ARG A 315 16.86 -1.02 -0.85
CA ARG A 315 16.86 0.21 -1.67
C ARG A 315 16.44 -0.05 -3.12
N LEU A 316 16.94 -1.14 -3.71
CA LEU A 316 16.54 -1.62 -5.04
C LEU A 316 15.04 -1.89 -5.10
N LEU A 317 14.51 -2.60 -4.10
CA LEU A 317 13.08 -2.88 -4.00
C LEU A 317 12.26 -1.61 -3.77
N ALA A 318 12.80 -0.61 -3.08
CA ALA A 318 12.13 0.67 -2.86
C ALA A 318 12.01 1.48 -4.16
N PHE A 319 13.08 1.59 -4.96
CA PHE A 319 13.01 2.24 -6.28
C PHE A 319 12.09 1.49 -7.25
N SER A 320 12.12 0.16 -7.26
CA SER A 320 11.15 -0.59 -8.05
C SER A 320 9.71 -0.39 -7.56
N SER A 321 9.46 -0.11 -6.26
CA SER A 321 8.11 0.28 -5.81
C SER A 321 7.67 1.62 -6.41
N VAL A 322 8.58 2.60 -6.56
CA VAL A 322 8.29 3.88 -7.24
C VAL A 322 7.94 3.63 -8.71
N ALA A 323 8.64 2.71 -9.38
CA ALA A 323 8.29 2.33 -10.75
C ALA A 323 6.88 1.73 -10.84
N GLN A 324 6.53 0.79 -9.95
CA GLN A 324 5.20 0.15 -9.89
C GLN A 324 4.08 1.13 -9.54
N LEU A 325 4.34 2.16 -8.72
CA LEU A 325 3.41 3.27 -8.51
C LEU A 325 3.15 4.07 -9.79
N GLY A 326 4.16 4.18 -10.67
CA GLY A 326 3.97 4.71 -12.02
C GLY A 326 2.93 3.93 -12.83
N TYR A 327 2.94 2.60 -12.78
CA TYR A 327 1.90 1.78 -13.44
C TYR A 327 0.50 2.03 -12.86
N MET A 328 0.37 2.19 -11.54
CA MET A 328 -0.92 2.53 -10.90
C MET A 328 -1.44 3.89 -11.36
N VAL A 329 -0.57 4.91 -11.39
CA VAL A 329 -0.93 6.26 -11.81
C VAL A 329 -1.19 6.33 -13.32
N LEU A 330 -0.55 5.48 -14.12
CA LEU A 330 -0.87 5.36 -15.54
C LEU A 330 -2.32 4.89 -15.77
N GLY A 331 -2.77 3.87 -15.03
CA GLY A 331 -4.16 3.39 -15.14
C GLY A 331 -5.18 4.44 -14.64
N ILE A 332 -4.85 5.21 -13.60
CA ILE A 332 -5.62 6.39 -13.16
C ILE A 332 -5.72 7.41 -14.31
N ALA A 333 -4.59 7.67 -14.97
CA ALA A 333 -4.50 8.68 -16.01
C ALA A 333 -5.25 8.32 -17.31
N TYR A 334 -5.62 7.06 -17.51
CA TYR A 334 -6.53 6.68 -18.59
C TYR A 334 -7.96 7.17 -18.35
N GLY A 335 -8.39 7.32 -17.09
CA GLY A 335 -9.72 7.84 -16.76
C GLY A 335 -10.88 6.98 -17.29
N SER A 336 -10.64 5.68 -17.51
CA SER A 336 -11.59 4.73 -18.07
C SER A 336 -11.79 3.53 -17.13
N VAL A 337 -12.90 2.80 -17.32
CA VAL A 337 -13.17 1.57 -16.53
C VAL A 337 -12.01 0.60 -16.63
N GLN A 338 -11.45 0.40 -17.83
CA GLN A 338 -10.33 -0.52 -18.04
C GLN A 338 -9.06 -0.05 -17.32
N GLY A 339 -8.75 1.25 -17.38
CA GLY A 339 -7.60 1.83 -16.69
C GLY A 339 -7.70 1.71 -15.17
N LEU A 340 -8.87 2.03 -14.60
CA LEU A 340 -9.10 1.91 -13.15
C LEU A 340 -9.12 0.46 -12.69
N THR A 341 -9.69 -0.45 -13.48
CA THR A 341 -9.63 -1.90 -13.22
C THR A 341 -8.17 -2.35 -13.15
N ALA A 342 -7.36 -1.93 -14.12
CA ALA A 342 -5.94 -2.24 -14.15
C ALA A 342 -5.18 -1.66 -12.95
N THR A 343 -5.49 -0.42 -12.53
CA THR A 343 -4.91 0.18 -11.32
C THR A 343 -5.26 -0.60 -10.06
N LEU A 344 -6.53 -0.97 -9.87
CA LEU A 344 -6.99 -1.72 -8.70
C LEU A 344 -6.39 -3.13 -8.64
N LEU A 345 -6.31 -3.82 -9.78
CA LEU A 345 -5.59 -5.08 -9.90
C LEU A 345 -4.11 -4.91 -9.56
N HIS A 346 -3.45 -3.89 -10.10
CA HIS A 346 -2.05 -3.64 -9.81
C HIS A 346 -1.82 -3.28 -8.34
N LEU A 347 -2.76 -2.56 -7.72
CA LEU A 347 -2.76 -2.20 -6.30
C LEU A 347 -2.76 -3.46 -5.42
N PHE A 348 -3.65 -4.42 -5.68
CA PHE A 348 -3.70 -5.71 -4.98
C PHE A 348 -2.46 -6.56 -5.25
N ASN A 349 -2.11 -6.76 -6.53
CA ASN A 349 -1.01 -7.60 -6.95
C ASN A 349 0.33 -7.10 -6.39
N HIS A 350 0.58 -5.79 -6.49
CA HIS A 350 1.81 -5.18 -5.99
C HIS A 350 1.96 -5.31 -4.46
N ALA A 351 0.85 -5.34 -3.70
CA ALA A 351 0.90 -5.60 -2.26
C ALA A 351 1.43 -7.02 -1.96
N LEU A 352 0.94 -8.04 -2.69
CA LEU A 352 1.42 -9.42 -2.58
C LEU A 352 2.89 -9.55 -3.02
N MET A 353 3.26 -8.92 -4.14
CA MET A 353 4.60 -8.97 -4.72
C MET A 353 5.63 -8.34 -3.79
N LYS A 354 5.36 -7.12 -3.31
CA LYS A 354 6.28 -6.41 -2.41
C LYS A 354 6.29 -6.99 -1.01
N GLY A 355 5.15 -7.44 -0.49
CA GLY A 355 5.10 -8.16 0.77
C GLY A 355 6.02 -9.38 0.73
N ALA A 356 5.87 -10.25 -0.28
CA ALA A 356 6.73 -11.44 -0.44
C ALA A 356 8.22 -11.07 -0.55
N LEU A 357 8.56 -10.12 -1.42
CA LEU A 357 9.96 -9.71 -1.66
C LEU A 357 10.61 -9.10 -0.41
N PHE A 358 9.93 -8.21 0.31
CA PHE A 358 10.50 -7.59 1.51
C PHE A 358 10.58 -8.55 2.69
N LEU A 359 9.63 -9.50 2.83
CA LEU A 359 9.74 -10.58 3.82
C LEU A 359 10.94 -11.50 3.51
N ALA A 360 11.14 -11.87 2.24
CA ALA A 360 12.31 -12.65 1.83
C ALA A 360 13.63 -11.90 2.09
N VAL A 361 13.70 -10.60 1.79
CA VAL A 361 14.88 -9.77 2.11
C VAL A 361 15.11 -9.67 3.62
N GLY A 362 14.05 -9.63 4.43
CA GLY A 362 14.20 -9.63 5.88
C GLY A 362 14.63 -10.99 6.46
N CYS A 363 14.31 -12.11 5.82
CA CYS A 363 14.91 -13.42 6.11
C CYS A 363 16.43 -13.39 5.88
N ILE A 364 16.89 -12.78 4.79
CA ILE A 364 18.32 -12.56 4.51
C ILE A 364 18.93 -11.65 5.59
N MET A 365 18.27 -10.54 5.94
CA MET A 365 18.74 -9.62 6.97
C MET A 365 18.94 -10.33 8.32
N LEU A 366 17.99 -11.18 8.75
CA LEU A 366 18.10 -11.93 10.01
C LEU A 366 19.31 -12.88 10.02
N ARG A 367 19.58 -13.55 8.89
CA ARG A 367 20.57 -14.62 8.82
C ARG A 367 21.98 -14.14 8.47
N VAL A 368 22.08 -13.06 7.71
CA VAL A 368 23.35 -12.55 7.17
C VAL A 368 23.73 -11.20 7.80
N GLY A 369 22.76 -10.39 8.23
CA GLY A 369 22.98 -9.02 8.71
C GLY A 369 23.32 -8.01 7.60
N ASP A 370 23.43 -8.46 6.36
CA ASP A 370 23.78 -7.66 5.19
C ASP A 370 22.90 -8.05 4.00
N VAL A 371 22.18 -7.06 3.47
CA VAL A 371 21.28 -7.18 2.31
C VAL A 371 21.85 -6.47 1.07
N THR A 372 23.16 -6.30 1.00
CA THR A 372 23.84 -5.85 -0.22
C THR A 372 24.07 -7.02 -1.20
N MET A 373 24.41 -6.69 -2.46
CA MET A 373 24.80 -7.69 -3.46
C MET A 373 25.96 -8.59 -3.02
N LEU A 374 26.81 -8.13 -2.08
CA LEU A 374 27.86 -8.95 -1.50
C LEU A 374 27.28 -9.94 -0.47
N GLY A 375 26.38 -9.45 0.39
CA GLY A 375 25.65 -10.26 1.38
C GLY A 375 24.88 -11.44 0.78
N VAL A 376 24.36 -11.27 -0.43
CA VAL A 376 23.51 -12.27 -1.11
C VAL A 376 24.30 -13.38 -1.81
N ARG A 377 25.63 -13.26 -1.97
CA ARG A 377 26.40 -14.25 -2.73
C ARG A 377 26.32 -15.65 -2.13
N GLY A 378 26.05 -16.64 -2.99
CA GLY A 378 25.95 -18.05 -2.61
C GLY A 378 24.70 -18.43 -1.79
N LEU A 379 23.79 -17.49 -1.49
CA LEU A 379 22.59 -17.79 -0.72
C LEU A 379 21.61 -18.71 -1.45
N GLY A 380 21.70 -18.84 -2.78
CA GLY A 380 20.87 -19.77 -3.55
C GLY A 380 21.03 -21.22 -3.09
N ARG A 381 22.21 -21.60 -2.58
CA ARG A 381 22.49 -22.93 -2.01
C ARG A 381 22.27 -23.00 -0.49
N GLN A 382 22.56 -21.91 0.23
CA GLN A 382 22.52 -21.89 1.71
C GLN A 382 21.12 -21.59 2.27
N MET A 383 20.31 -20.82 1.53
CA MET A 383 18.94 -20.41 1.90
C MET A 383 17.98 -20.63 0.70
N PRO A 384 17.82 -21.88 0.21
CA PRO A 384 17.10 -22.16 -1.02
C PRO A 384 15.63 -21.74 -0.98
N TRP A 385 14.95 -21.83 0.18
CA TRP A 385 13.55 -21.47 0.29
C TRP A 385 13.35 -19.95 0.31
N THR A 386 14.23 -19.21 0.99
CA THR A 386 14.20 -17.75 0.96
C THR A 386 14.52 -17.22 -0.44
N MET A 387 15.53 -17.78 -1.11
CA MET A 387 15.90 -17.33 -2.44
C MET A 387 14.88 -17.73 -3.50
N ALA A 388 14.26 -18.92 -3.41
CA ALA A 388 13.15 -19.29 -4.29
C ALA A 388 11.95 -18.35 -4.12
N ALA A 389 11.60 -17.99 -2.88
CA ALA A 389 10.57 -16.99 -2.61
C ALA A 389 10.89 -15.62 -3.25
N PHE A 390 12.15 -15.17 -3.15
CA PHE A 390 12.60 -13.95 -3.82
C PHE A 390 12.50 -14.04 -5.34
N VAL A 391 12.92 -15.17 -5.94
CA VAL A 391 12.86 -15.39 -7.38
C VAL A 391 11.42 -15.36 -7.87
N VAL A 392 10.50 -16.09 -7.24
CA VAL A 392 9.09 -16.11 -7.64
C VAL A 392 8.46 -14.72 -7.50
N GLY A 393 8.73 -14.00 -6.40
CA GLY A 393 8.31 -12.61 -6.24
C GLY A 393 8.91 -11.68 -7.31
N GLY A 394 10.16 -11.91 -7.71
CA GLY A 394 10.86 -11.17 -8.75
C GLY A 394 10.30 -11.44 -10.15
N LEU A 395 9.96 -12.69 -10.48
CA LEU A 395 9.27 -13.08 -11.72
C LEU A 395 7.88 -12.43 -11.78
N SER A 396 7.18 -12.37 -10.64
CA SER A 396 5.95 -11.60 -10.56
C SER A 396 6.17 -10.12 -10.84
N LEU A 397 7.21 -9.51 -10.25
CA LEU A 397 7.57 -8.10 -10.49
C LEU A 397 7.90 -7.80 -11.96
N ILE A 398 8.56 -8.74 -12.64
CA ILE A 398 8.79 -8.72 -14.09
C ILE A 398 7.48 -8.86 -14.85
N GLY A 399 6.50 -9.61 -14.34
CA GLY A 399 5.24 -9.89 -15.02
C GLY A 399 5.34 -11.10 -15.95
N VAL A 400 6.00 -12.17 -15.49
CA VAL A 400 6.04 -13.45 -16.18
C VAL A 400 4.67 -14.14 -16.10
N PRO A 401 4.18 -14.81 -17.16
CA PRO A 401 2.90 -15.54 -17.14
C PRO A 401 2.75 -16.46 -15.91
N LEU A 402 1.50 -16.71 -15.50
CA LEU A 402 1.13 -17.44 -14.27
C LEU A 402 1.41 -16.71 -12.95
N THR A 403 1.76 -15.43 -13.00
CA THR A 403 1.95 -14.58 -11.82
C THR A 403 1.02 -13.38 -11.86
N VAL A 404 0.64 -12.88 -10.68
CA VAL A 404 -0.24 -11.70 -10.56
C VAL A 404 0.30 -10.45 -11.27
N GLY A 405 1.62 -10.26 -11.34
CA GLY A 405 2.19 -9.12 -12.04
C GLY A 405 1.95 -9.13 -13.55
N PHE A 406 1.86 -10.32 -14.17
CA PHE A 406 1.48 -10.44 -15.58
C PHE A 406 0.05 -9.93 -15.81
N ILE A 407 -0.91 -10.38 -14.98
CA ILE A 407 -2.32 -10.00 -15.09
C ILE A 407 -2.47 -8.47 -15.05
N SER A 408 -1.93 -7.81 -14.04
CA SER A 408 -2.09 -6.36 -13.92
C SER A 408 -1.48 -5.57 -15.09
N LYS A 409 -0.31 -5.99 -15.60
CA LYS A 409 0.34 -5.32 -16.74
C LYS A 409 -0.38 -5.60 -18.06
N TRP A 410 -0.93 -6.80 -18.21
CA TRP A 410 -1.77 -7.15 -19.34
C TRP A 410 -2.97 -6.21 -19.44
N TYR A 411 -3.68 -5.98 -18.33
CA TYR A 411 -4.83 -5.06 -18.30
C TYR A 411 -4.43 -3.60 -18.60
N LEU A 412 -3.25 -3.15 -18.15
CA LEU A 412 -2.73 -1.82 -18.53
C LEU A 412 -2.42 -1.73 -20.02
N VAL A 413 -1.84 -2.78 -20.61
CA VAL A 413 -1.56 -2.85 -22.05
C VAL A 413 -2.85 -2.86 -22.85
N THR A 414 -3.85 -3.67 -22.47
CA THR A 414 -5.12 -3.72 -23.19
C THR A 414 -5.87 -2.39 -23.12
N ALA A 415 -5.84 -1.70 -21.97
CA ALA A 415 -6.41 -0.36 -21.83
C ALA A 415 -5.67 0.67 -22.71
N ALA A 416 -4.34 0.59 -22.83
CA ALA A 416 -3.59 1.46 -23.73
C ALA A 416 -3.96 1.21 -25.21
N LEU A 417 -4.14 -0.06 -25.59
CA LEU A 417 -4.45 -0.46 -26.96
C LEU A 417 -5.89 -0.12 -27.35
N SER A 418 -6.86 -0.28 -26.43
CA SER A 418 -8.26 0.09 -26.68
C SER A 418 -8.41 1.59 -26.96
N ASP A 419 -7.58 2.41 -26.31
CA ASP A 419 -7.58 3.87 -26.46
C ASP A 419 -6.75 4.33 -27.68
N GLY A 420 -6.22 3.40 -28.49
CA GLY A 420 -5.37 3.69 -29.65
C GLY A 420 -3.96 4.19 -29.28
N ARG A 421 -3.57 4.16 -28.00
CA ARG A 421 -2.31 4.68 -27.47
C ARG A 421 -1.22 3.62 -27.45
N TRP A 422 -0.97 2.95 -28.58
CA TRP A 422 0.02 1.88 -28.69
C TRP A 422 1.45 2.26 -28.23
N PRO A 423 1.95 3.50 -28.35
CA PRO A 423 3.29 3.84 -27.83
C PRO A 423 3.38 3.66 -26.31
N ILE A 424 2.28 3.88 -25.58
CA ILE A 424 2.23 3.67 -24.12
C ILE A 424 2.33 2.18 -23.79
N ALA A 425 1.67 1.30 -24.56
CA ALA A 425 1.82 -0.14 -24.42
C ALA A 425 3.29 -0.57 -24.60
N ALA A 426 3.99 0.00 -25.58
CA ALA A 426 5.42 -0.28 -25.78
C ALA A 426 6.26 0.16 -24.56
N VAL A 427 5.97 1.32 -23.95
CA VAL A 427 6.68 1.78 -22.74
C VAL A 427 6.40 0.88 -21.52
N ILE A 428 5.15 0.41 -21.35
CA ILE A 428 4.80 -0.57 -20.31
C ILE A 428 5.67 -1.83 -20.47
N LEU A 429 5.71 -2.42 -21.66
CA LEU A 429 6.49 -3.63 -21.93
C LEU A 429 7.99 -3.39 -21.78
N ALA A 430 8.51 -2.26 -22.26
CA ALA A 430 9.93 -1.91 -22.14
C ALA A 430 10.35 -1.72 -20.68
N SER A 431 9.59 -0.96 -19.88
CA SER A 431 9.85 -0.80 -18.45
C SER A 431 9.78 -2.14 -17.71
N SER A 432 8.84 -3.00 -18.10
CA SER A 432 8.70 -4.35 -17.57
C SER A 432 9.91 -5.24 -17.87
N LEU A 433 10.45 -5.15 -19.10
CA LEU A 433 11.65 -5.88 -19.51
C LEU A 433 12.90 -5.38 -18.77
N LEU A 434 13.03 -4.06 -18.56
CA LEU A 434 14.12 -3.49 -17.76
C LEU A 434 14.13 -4.03 -16.31
N ALA A 435 12.97 -4.43 -15.77
CA ALA A 435 12.91 -5.04 -14.45
C ALA A 435 13.67 -6.38 -14.35
N VAL A 436 13.80 -7.09 -15.48
CA VAL A 436 14.58 -8.34 -15.55
C VAL A 436 16.03 -8.08 -15.14
N ILE A 437 16.62 -6.94 -15.51
CA ILE A 437 18.02 -6.63 -15.25
C ILE A 437 18.32 -6.63 -13.75
N TYR A 438 17.51 -5.92 -12.95
CA TYR A 438 17.78 -5.82 -11.51
C TYR A 438 17.37 -7.06 -10.74
N VAL A 439 16.37 -7.82 -11.20
CA VAL A 439 16.01 -9.13 -10.59
C VAL A 439 17.10 -10.15 -10.91
N TRP A 440 17.52 -10.24 -12.17
CA TRP A 440 18.57 -11.14 -12.63
C TRP A 440 19.90 -10.86 -11.92
N LYS A 441 20.25 -9.59 -11.70
CA LYS A 441 21.42 -9.20 -10.90
C LYS A 441 21.45 -9.86 -9.51
N VAL A 442 20.29 -9.99 -8.85
CA VAL A 442 20.19 -10.67 -7.55
C VAL A 442 20.30 -12.19 -7.71
N VAL A 443 19.68 -12.77 -8.75
CA VAL A 443 19.80 -14.19 -9.09
C VAL A 443 21.26 -14.57 -9.39
N GLU A 444 21.93 -13.79 -10.21
CA GLU A 444 23.35 -13.95 -10.55
C GLU A 444 24.21 -13.96 -9.29
N ALA A 445 24.02 -12.97 -8.40
CA ALA A 445 24.72 -12.92 -7.13
C ALA A 445 24.43 -14.16 -6.27
N ALA A 446 23.16 -14.53 -6.10
CA ALA A 446 22.75 -15.60 -5.19
C ALA A 446 23.17 -17.01 -5.63
N TYR A 447 23.07 -17.31 -6.93
CA TYR A 447 23.19 -18.68 -7.45
C TYR A 447 24.52 -18.94 -8.16
N PHE A 448 25.14 -17.91 -8.75
CA PHE A 448 26.31 -18.07 -9.61
C PHE A 448 27.61 -17.50 -9.03
N LYS A 449 27.55 -16.70 -7.96
CA LYS A 449 28.74 -16.19 -7.27
C LYS A 449 29.02 -16.95 -6.00
N GLU A 450 30.31 -17.15 -5.73
CA GLU A 450 30.74 -17.86 -4.51
C GLU A 450 30.42 -17.06 -3.25
N PRO A 451 29.99 -17.74 -2.18
CA PRO A 451 29.78 -17.10 -0.88
C PRO A 451 31.12 -16.59 -0.32
N PRO A 452 31.13 -15.52 0.50
CA PRO A 452 32.33 -15.10 1.20
C PRO A 452 32.96 -16.24 2.00
N ALA A 453 34.29 -16.34 1.98
CA ALA A 453 35.03 -17.44 2.60
C ALA A 453 34.63 -17.67 4.07
N GLY A 454 34.40 -18.94 4.44
CA GLY A 454 34.02 -19.34 5.80
C GLY A 454 32.57 -19.02 6.21
N ARG A 455 31.75 -18.41 5.34
CA ARG A 455 30.36 -18.11 5.67
C ARG A 455 29.46 -19.33 5.46
N VAL A 456 28.94 -19.87 6.57
CA VAL A 456 27.89 -20.89 6.58
C VAL A 456 26.61 -20.29 7.15
N VAL A 457 25.60 -20.11 6.30
CA VAL A 457 24.28 -19.61 6.68
C VAL A 457 23.28 -20.76 6.70
N ARG A 458 22.34 -20.72 7.65
CA ARG A 458 21.18 -21.62 7.67
C ARG A 458 19.93 -20.87 7.22
N GLU A 459 18.99 -21.62 6.67
CA GLU A 459 17.70 -21.11 6.25
C GLU A 459 16.96 -20.34 7.36
N ALA A 460 16.14 -19.37 6.97
CA ALA A 460 15.28 -18.63 7.90
C ALA A 460 14.32 -19.55 8.66
N PRO A 461 13.91 -19.17 9.89
CA PRO A 461 13.00 -20.00 10.67
C PRO A 461 11.59 -20.04 10.08
N LEU A 462 10.85 -21.12 10.35
CA LEU A 462 9.49 -21.33 9.84
C LEU A 462 8.53 -20.18 10.16
N SER A 463 8.68 -19.53 11.33
CA SER A 463 7.87 -18.37 11.70
C SER A 463 7.98 -17.18 10.74
N MET A 464 9.04 -17.12 9.93
CA MET A 464 9.24 -16.11 8.90
C MET A 464 9.02 -16.67 7.49
N LEU A 465 9.45 -17.91 7.24
CA LEU A 465 9.23 -18.56 5.94
C LEU A 465 7.75 -18.78 5.62
N VAL A 466 6.94 -19.21 6.59
CA VAL A 466 5.51 -19.49 6.35
C VAL A 466 4.77 -18.23 5.88
N PRO A 467 4.85 -17.07 6.57
CA PRO A 467 4.29 -15.82 6.05
C PRO A 467 4.81 -15.43 4.67
N THR A 468 6.11 -15.61 4.43
CA THR A 468 6.72 -15.29 3.13
C THR A 468 6.11 -16.14 2.02
N TRP A 469 6.02 -17.46 2.24
CA TRP A 469 5.47 -18.39 1.26
C TRP A 469 3.96 -18.29 1.10
N ILE A 470 3.20 -17.87 2.12
CA ILE A 470 1.78 -17.53 1.96
C ILE A 470 1.62 -16.45 0.88
N LEU A 471 2.41 -15.37 0.94
CA LEU A 471 2.35 -14.32 -0.07
C LEU A 471 2.90 -14.78 -1.44
N VAL A 472 3.95 -15.59 -1.47
CA VAL A 472 4.48 -16.16 -2.73
C VAL A 472 3.45 -17.06 -3.41
N LEU A 473 2.81 -17.96 -2.66
CA LEU A 473 1.77 -18.83 -3.18
C LEU A 473 0.54 -18.04 -3.60
N ALA A 474 0.16 -16.98 -2.87
CA ALA A 474 -0.90 -16.07 -3.31
C ALA A 474 -0.56 -15.38 -4.65
N ASN A 475 0.69 -14.96 -4.87
CA ASN A 475 1.14 -14.37 -6.14
C ASN A 475 0.99 -15.34 -7.33
N VAL A 476 1.10 -16.65 -7.10
CA VAL A 476 0.93 -17.67 -8.15
C VAL A 476 -0.55 -18.06 -8.26
N GLY A 477 -1.23 -18.31 -7.14
CA GLY A 477 -2.64 -18.69 -7.09
C GLY A 477 -3.55 -17.68 -7.79
N PHE A 478 -3.44 -16.39 -7.41
CA PHE A 478 -4.18 -15.31 -8.09
C PHE A 478 -3.62 -14.98 -9.48
N GLY A 479 -2.42 -15.45 -9.82
CA GLY A 479 -1.86 -15.35 -11.16
C GLY A 479 -2.41 -16.40 -12.13
N ILE A 480 -2.78 -17.58 -11.61
CA ILE A 480 -3.40 -18.68 -12.36
C ILE A 480 -4.91 -18.44 -12.49
N ASN A 481 -5.58 -18.06 -11.40
CA ASN A 481 -7.00 -17.69 -11.41
C ASN A 481 -7.16 -16.26 -10.89
N ALA A 482 -7.41 -15.35 -11.84
CA ALA A 482 -7.63 -13.93 -11.56
C ALA A 482 -9.11 -13.52 -11.66
N GLU A 483 -10.03 -14.45 -11.92
CA GLU A 483 -11.46 -14.13 -12.17
C GLU A 483 -12.05 -13.30 -11.03
N PHE A 484 -11.93 -13.80 -9.80
CA PHE A 484 -12.41 -13.09 -8.62
C PHE A 484 -11.78 -11.70 -8.44
N THR A 485 -10.47 -11.56 -8.62
CA THR A 485 -9.79 -10.26 -8.41
C THR A 485 -10.10 -9.27 -9.52
N VAL A 486 -10.29 -9.76 -10.76
CA VAL A 486 -10.71 -8.96 -11.92
C VAL A 486 -12.14 -8.48 -11.72
N ASP A 487 -13.07 -9.36 -11.36
CA ASP A 487 -14.48 -9.01 -11.20
C ASP A 487 -14.68 -7.93 -10.14
N VAL A 488 -14.08 -8.13 -8.96
CA VAL A 488 -14.16 -7.15 -7.87
C VAL A 488 -13.49 -5.82 -8.28
N ALA A 489 -12.35 -5.86 -8.97
CA ALA A 489 -11.69 -4.64 -9.46
C ALA A 489 -12.51 -3.91 -10.54
N GLN A 490 -13.21 -4.64 -11.40
CA GLN A 490 -14.08 -4.08 -12.43
C GLN A 490 -15.34 -3.45 -11.81
N THR A 491 -16.00 -4.12 -10.87
CA THR A 491 -17.11 -3.55 -10.10
C THR A 491 -16.67 -2.27 -9.38
N ALA A 492 -15.52 -2.30 -8.72
CA ALA A 492 -14.95 -1.13 -8.05
C ALA A 492 -14.60 0.02 -9.02
N ALA A 493 -14.11 -0.29 -10.23
CA ALA A 493 -13.82 0.71 -11.26
C ALA A 493 -15.11 1.35 -11.81
N MET A 494 -16.16 0.56 -12.01
CA MET A 494 -17.48 1.05 -12.43
C MET A 494 -18.12 1.93 -11.34
N GLY A 495 -18.00 1.54 -10.07
CA GLY A 495 -18.47 2.33 -8.93
C GLY A 495 -17.77 3.69 -8.83
N LEU A 496 -16.45 3.74 -9.00
CA LEU A 496 -15.69 4.99 -9.02
C LEU A 496 -16.15 5.98 -10.12
N LEU A 497 -16.61 5.46 -11.26
CA LEU A 497 -17.09 6.26 -12.39
C LEU A 497 -18.61 6.54 -12.32
N GLY A 498 -19.30 6.10 -11.27
CA GLY A 498 -20.75 6.28 -11.10
C GLY A 498 -21.60 5.48 -12.10
N ILE A 499 -21.04 4.43 -12.72
CA ILE A 499 -21.76 3.55 -13.65
C ILE A 499 -22.64 2.56 -12.88
N VAL A 500 -22.16 2.13 -11.71
CA VAL A 500 -22.83 1.23 -10.77
C VAL A 500 -22.83 1.93 -9.40
N PRO A 501 -23.88 1.77 -8.57
CA PRO A 501 -23.97 2.38 -7.23
C PRO A 501 -22.91 1.93 -6.23
#